data_AF-A0A5N6DVP5-F1
#
_entry.id   AF-A0A5N6DVP5-F1
#
_cell.length_a   1.000
_cell.length_b   1.000
_cell.length_c   1.000
_cell.angle_alpha   90.00
_cell.angle_beta   90.00
_cell.angle_gamma   90.00
#
_symmetry.space_group_name_H-M   'P 1'
#
loop_
_entity.id
_entity.type
_entity.pdbx_description
1 polymer ?
#
loop_
_entity_poly.entity_id
_entity_poly.type
_entity_poly.pdbx_seq_one_letter_code
_entity_poly.pdbx_strand_id
1 'polypeptide(L)'
;MEILWEDPTLMQIYDGESAFPNSSAVISLPKADQWFYLDIETRQPIGHPIHLHGHDFFILSQGTGAWDGSSRTENPPRRDTAMLPRQGHLVIAFQADNPGAWLMHCHIGWHTTEGFALQFLERTDEVVDTIDYELLQDTCESWITYDELHNIVQEDSGV
;
A
#
# COMPACT_ATOMS: atom_id res chain seq x y z
N MET A 1 8.70 0.49 -4.81
CA MET A 1 8.41 1.62 -3.91
C MET A 1 9.70 1.99 -3.19
N GLU A 2 9.88 3.28 -2.96
CA GLU A 2 10.94 3.87 -2.14
C GLU A 2 10.38 5.17 -1.53
N ILE A 3 10.38 5.26 -0.20
CA ILE A 3 9.83 6.37 0.61
C ILE A 3 10.88 6.87 1.61
N LEU A 4 10.60 7.96 2.33
CA LEU A 4 11.52 8.51 3.34
C LEU A 4 10.94 8.31 4.74
N TRP A 5 11.74 7.82 5.67
CA TRP A 5 11.34 7.69 7.08
C TRP A 5 11.12 9.04 7.77
N GLU A 6 11.89 10.07 7.41
CA GLU A 6 11.77 11.42 7.97
C GLU A 6 10.53 12.18 7.49
N ASP A 7 9.94 11.78 6.35
CA ASP A 7 8.82 12.47 5.71
C ASP A 7 7.72 11.46 5.34
N PRO A 8 7.00 10.91 6.34
CA PRO A 8 5.98 9.91 6.11
C PRO A 8 4.80 10.50 5.35
N THR A 9 4.08 9.66 4.60
CA THR A 9 2.99 10.11 3.73
C THR A 9 1.86 10.86 4.45
N LEU A 10 1.60 10.55 5.73
CA LEU A 10 0.64 11.32 6.52
C LEU A 10 1.12 12.75 6.82
N MET A 11 2.43 12.96 7.00
CA MET A 11 2.99 14.31 7.16
C MET A 11 2.84 15.11 5.87
N GLN A 12 3.22 14.51 4.73
CA GLN A 12 3.04 15.11 3.41
C GLN A 12 1.57 15.51 3.16
N ILE A 13 0.60 14.64 3.50
CA ILE A 13 -0.83 14.94 3.38
C ILE A 13 -1.22 16.12 4.29
N TYR A 14 -0.77 16.12 5.54
CA TYR A 14 -1.07 17.20 6.50
C TYR A 14 -0.53 18.55 6.02
N ASP A 15 0.67 18.57 5.45
CA ASP A 15 1.32 19.77 4.89
C ASP A 15 0.70 20.24 3.56
N GLY A 16 -0.30 19.52 3.05
CA GLY A 16 -1.05 19.88 1.86
C GLY A 16 -0.38 19.44 0.55
N GLU A 17 0.55 18.50 0.61
CA GLU A 17 1.16 17.94 -0.59
C GLU A 17 0.13 17.16 -1.42
N SER A 18 0.16 17.41 -2.72
CA SER A 18 -0.77 16.82 -3.69
C SER A 18 -0.05 16.07 -4.82
N ALA A 19 1.28 16.07 -4.80
CA ALA A 19 2.14 15.44 -5.78
C ALA A 19 3.18 14.56 -5.08
N PHE A 20 3.12 13.26 -5.34
CA PHE A 20 4.04 12.28 -4.78
C PHE A 20 5.03 11.83 -5.85
N PRO A 21 6.31 11.57 -5.50
CA PRO A 21 7.25 11.05 -6.47
C PRO A 21 6.82 9.64 -6.92
N ASN A 22 7.14 9.28 -8.16
CA ASN A 22 6.81 7.96 -8.71
C ASN A 22 7.35 6.81 -7.83
N SER A 23 8.45 7.04 -7.11
CA SER A 23 9.02 6.10 -6.16
C SER A 23 8.06 5.73 -5.02
N SER A 24 7.20 6.65 -4.57
CA SER A 24 6.22 6.39 -3.51
C SER A 24 5.07 5.48 -3.95
N ALA A 25 4.97 5.14 -5.25
CA ALA A 25 4.01 4.18 -5.81
C ALA A 25 2.56 4.41 -5.33
N VAL A 26 2.14 5.67 -5.34
CA VAL A 26 0.80 6.11 -4.89
C VAL A 26 -0.27 5.82 -5.94
N ILE A 27 -1.38 5.23 -5.49
CA ILE A 27 -2.65 5.15 -6.23
C ILE A 27 -3.71 5.95 -5.46
N SER A 28 -4.24 7.01 -6.06
CA SER A 28 -5.27 7.85 -5.42
C SER A 28 -6.68 7.29 -5.63
N LEU A 29 -7.44 7.19 -4.53
CA LEU A 29 -8.84 6.75 -4.49
C LEU A 29 -9.71 7.86 -3.84
N PRO A 30 -10.07 8.93 -4.59
CA PRO A 30 -10.66 10.14 -3.99
C PRO A 30 -12.17 10.03 -3.69
N LYS A 31 -12.84 8.95 -4.08
CA LYS A 31 -14.30 8.83 -4.01
C LYS A 31 -14.72 7.81 -2.97
N ALA A 32 -15.56 8.25 -2.03
CA ALA A 32 -16.15 7.39 -1.02
C ALA A 32 -16.97 6.24 -1.60
N ASP A 33 -16.89 5.09 -0.94
CA ASP A 33 -17.72 3.89 -1.13
C ASP A 33 -17.65 3.28 -2.54
N GLN A 34 -16.66 3.65 -3.35
CA GLN A 34 -16.45 3.05 -4.67
C GLN A 34 -15.70 1.72 -4.55
N TRP A 35 -16.14 0.72 -5.31
CA TRP A 35 -15.40 -0.52 -5.48
C TRP A 35 -14.19 -0.30 -6.38
N PHE A 36 -13.03 -0.67 -5.87
CA PHE A 36 -11.80 -0.75 -6.63
C PHE A 36 -11.50 -2.20 -6.99
N TYR A 37 -11.06 -2.43 -8.23
CA TYR A 37 -10.71 -3.74 -8.75
C TYR A 37 -9.26 -3.68 -9.22
N LEU A 38 -8.41 -4.55 -8.67
CA LEU A 38 -7.00 -4.60 -9.01
C LEU A 38 -6.65 -5.98 -9.55
N ASP A 39 -6.08 -6.00 -10.74
CA ASP A 39 -5.43 -7.16 -11.33
C ASP A 39 -3.91 -7.07 -11.11
N ILE A 40 -3.37 -8.01 -10.36
CA ILE A 40 -1.94 -8.12 -10.05
C ILE A 40 -1.41 -9.32 -10.83
N GLU A 41 -0.54 -9.08 -11.81
CA GLU A 41 0.09 -10.14 -12.60
C GLU A 41 1.60 -10.26 -12.31
N THR A 42 2.12 -11.47 -12.41
CA THR A 42 3.57 -11.71 -12.40
C THR A 42 3.97 -12.71 -13.48
N ARG A 43 5.12 -12.46 -14.11
CA ARG A 43 5.81 -13.44 -14.99
C ARG A 43 6.94 -14.17 -14.27
N GLN A 44 7.16 -13.85 -12.99
CA GLN A 44 8.24 -14.42 -12.19
C GLN A 44 7.90 -15.84 -11.74
N PRO A 45 8.89 -16.75 -11.66
CA PRO A 45 8.69 -18.14 -11.25
C PRO A 45 8.47 -18.33 -9.74
N ILE A 46 8.19 -17.25 -8.99
CA ILE A 46 8.03 -17.20 -7.53
C ILE A 46 6.62 -16.67 -7.21
N GLY A 47 5.98 -17.23 -6.18
CA GLY A 47 4.70 -16.72 -5.69
C GLY A 47 4.91 -15.71 -4.56
N HIS A 48 3.99 -14.75 -4.44
CA HIS A 48 4.10 -13.64 -3.49
C HIS A 48 2.84 -13.57 -2.61
N PRO A 49 2.93 -13.62 -1.28
CA PRO A 49 1.78 -13.29 -0.42
C PRO A 49 1.53 -11.78 -0.52
N ILE A 50 0.41 -11.35 -1.09
CA ILE A 50 0.03 -9.94 -1.18
C ILE A 50 -0.85 -9.59 0.01
N HIS A 51 -0.43 -8.59 0.77
CA HIS A 51 -1.13 -8.06 1.94
C HIS A 51 -1.62 -6.63 1.64
N LEU A 52 -2.80 -6.27 2.14
CA LEU A 52 -3.36 -4.91 2.08
C LEU A 52 -3.72 -4.43 3.49
N HIS A 53 -3.24 -3.25 3.85
CA HIS A 53 -3.61 -2.56 5.07
C HIS A 53 -4.99 -1.92 4.95
N GLY A 54 -5.65 -1.68 6.08
CA GLY A 54 -6.91 -0.94 6.16
C GLY A 54 -8.17 -1.68 5.68
N HIS A 55 -8.01 -2.81 4.97
CA HIS A 55 -9.10 -3.50 4.29
C HIS A 55 -8.96 -5.02 4.33
N ASP A 56 -10.10 -5.69 4.46
CA ASP A 56 -10.27 -7.03 3.91
C ASP A 56 -10.66 -6.91 2.42
N PHE A 57 -9.96 -7.59 1.52
CA PHE A 57 -10.33 -7.64 0.11
C PHE A 57 -11.00 -8.97 -0.28
N PHE A 58 -11.83 -8.91 -1.31
CA PHE A 58 -12.44 -10.06 -1.95
C PHE A 58 -11.51 -10.62 -3.03
N ILE A 59 -11.27 -11.93 -3.03
CA ILE A 59 -10.47 -12.62 -4.04
C ILE A 59 -11.38 -13.03 -5.21
N LEU A 60 -11.37 -12.25 -6.29
CA LEU A 60 -12.25 -12.44 -7.44
C LEU A 60 -11.73 -13.51 -8.41
N SER A 61 -10.41 -13.53 -8.63
CA SER A 61 -9.73 -14.56 -9.41
C SER A 61 -8.31 -14.77 -8.89
N GLN A 62 -7.81 -15.99 -8.96
CA GLN A 62 -6.45 -16.34 -8.55
C GLN A 62 -6.02 -17.59 -9.32
N GLY A 63 -4.89 -17.51 -10.04
CA GLY A 63 -4.45 -18.63 -10.87
C GLY A 63 -3.10 -18.44 -11.54
N THR A 64 -2.69 -19.45 -12.30
CA THR A 64 -1.52 -19.39 -13.19
C THR A 64 -1.90 -18.81 -14.54
N GLY A 65 -0.96 -18.11 -15.20
CA GLY A 65 -1.20 -17.38 -16.43
C GLY A 65 -1.85 -16.01 -16.20
N ALA A 66 -1.96 -15.24 -17.28
CA ALA A 66 -2.67 -13.97 -17.29
C ALA A 66 -4.15 -14.18 -16.95
N TRP A 67 -4.78 -13.15 -16.39
CA TRP A 67 -6.20 -13.20 -16.10
C TRP A 67 -7.02 -13.26 -17.40
N ASP A 68 -8.02 -14.14 -17.45
CA ASP A 68 -8.87 -14.37 -18.64
C ASP A 68 -10.15 -13.51 -18.65
N GLY A 69 -10.32 -12.64 -17.65
CA GLY A 69 -11.53 -11.82 -17.46
C GLY A 69 -12.61 -12.49 -16.59
N SER A 70 -12.43 -13.74 -16.18
CA SER A 70 -13.39 -14.45 -15.32
C SER A 70 -13.22 -14.06 -13.86
N SER A 71 -14.31 -13.68 -13.19
CA SER A 71 -14.32 -13.28 -11.78
C SER A 71 -15.48 -13.91 -11.03
N ARG A 72 -15.21 -14.42 -9.82
CA ARG A 72 -16.25 -14.87 -8.89
C ARG A 72 -16.71 -13.69 -8.03
N THR A 73 -17.98 -13.31 -8.16
CA THR A 73 -18.60 -12.22 -7.38
C THR A 73 -19.62 -12.71 -6.35
N GLU A 74 -20.02 -13.98 -6.40
CA GLU A 74 -20.93 -14.59 -5.42
C GLU A 74 -20.17 -15.03 -4.17
N ASN A 75 -20.15 -14.14 -3.16
CA ASN A 75 -19.49 -14.31 -1.86
C ASN A 75 -18.12 -15.00 -1.97
N PRO A 76 -17.17 -14.40 -2.72
CA PRO A 76 -15.82 -14.96 -2.83
C PRO A 76 -15.09 -14.87 -1.48
N PRO A 77 -13.95 -15.58 -1.33
CA PRO A 77 -13.13 -15.43 -0.13
C PRO A 77 -12.81 -13.97 0.15
N ARG A 78 -12.90 -13.56 1.42
CA ARG A 78 -12.58 -12.22 1.89
C ARG A 78 -11.55 -12.29 3.01
N ARG A 79 -10.44 -11.55 2.88
CA ARG A 79 -9.32 -11.51 3.84
C ARG A 79 -8.32 -10.39 3.49
N ASP A 80 -7.34 -10.16 4.36
CA ASP A 80 -6.27 -9.17 4.20
C ASP A 80 -5.04 -9.65 3.41
N THR A 81 -4.86 -10.97 3.21
CA THR A 81 -3.66 -11.54 2.58
C THR A 81 -4.00 -12.71 1.66
N ALA A 82 -3.49 -12.70 0.43
CA ALA A 82 -3.69 -13.77 -0.55
C ALA A 82 -2.46 -14.00 -1.43
N MET A 83 -2.28 -15.22 -1.92
CA MET A 83 -1.16 -15.54 -2.80
C MET A 83 -1.38 -14.95 -4.21
N LEU A 84 -0.40 -14.20 -4.71
CA LEU A 84 -0.14 -14.05 -6.13
C LEU A 84 0.63 -15.29 -6.60
N PRO A 85 0.03 -16.19 -7.39
CA PRO A 85 0.71 -17.41 -7.83
C PRO A 85 1.90 -17.09 -8.74
N ARG A 86 2.91 -17.96 -8.73
CA ARG A 86 4.03 -17.88 -9.68
C ARG A 86 3.52 -17.88 -11.11
N GLN A 87 4.08 -17.00 -11.96
CA GLN A 87 3.71 -16.86 -13.36
C GLN A 87 2.19 -16.74 -13.54
N GLY A 88 1.52 -15.98 -12.67
CA GLY A 88 0.08 -15.98 -12.50
C GLY A 88 -0.51 -14.61 -12.21
N HIS A 89 -1.77 -14.63 -11.78
CA HIS A 89 -2.55 -13.43 -11.45
C HIS A 89 -3.27 -13.58 -10.11
N LEU A 90 -3.57 -12.42 -9.52
CA LEU A 90 -4.45 -12.25 -8.38
C LEU A 90 -5.33 -11.02 -8.67
N VAL A 91 -6.64 -11.25 -8.81
CA VAL A 91 -7.63 -10.19 -8.98
C VAL A 91 -8.37 -10.02 -7.67
N ILE A 92 -8.31 -8.81 -7.11
CA ILE A 92 -8.94 -8.46 -5.85
C ILE A 92 -9.89 -7.28 -6.01
N ALA A 93 -10.83 -7.16 -5.08
CA ALA A 93 -11.62 -5.96 -4.93
C ALA A 93 -11.83 -5.57 -3.47
N PHE A 94 -11.82 -4.27 -3.21
CA PHE A 94 -12.17 -3.68 -1.93
C PHE A 94 -12.96 -2.39 -2.17
N GLN A 95 -13.67 -1.94 -1.14
CA GLN A 95 -14.46 -0.72 -1.19
C GLN A 95 -13.64 0.42 -0.56
N ALA A 96 -13.66 1.61 -1.16
CA ALA A 96 -13.04 2.80 -0.59
C ALA A 96 -13.88 3.39 0.57
N ASP A 97 -14.07 2.61 1.64
CA ASP A 97 -14.90 2.92 2.80
C ASP A 97 -14.10 3.40 4.04
N ASN A 98 -12.77 3.49 3.95
CA ASN A 98 -11.86 3.78 5.06
C ASN A 98 -10.76 4.80 4.65
N PRO A 99 -10.97 6.12 4.84
CA PRO A 99 -9.96 7.14 4.51
C PRO A 99 -8.59 6.86 5.14
N GLY A 100 -7.51 6.95 4.36
CA GLY A 100 -6.15 6.74 4.87
C GLY A 100 -5.07 6.56 3.80
N ALA A 101 -3.84 6.34 4.27
CA ALA A 101 -2.71 5.91 3.44
C ALA A 101 -2.43 4.42 3.70
N TRP A 102 -2.86 3.55 2.79
CA TRP A 102 -2.86 2.10 2.99
C TRP A 102 -1.81 1.40 2.14
N LEU A 103 -0.82 0.81 2.81
CA LEU A 103 0.21 -0.01 2.17
C LEU A 103 -0.39 -1.31 1.60
N MET A 104 -0.02 -1.66 0.38
CA MET A 104 -0.19 -3.00 -0.19
C MET A 104 1.17 -3.51 -0.63
N HIS A 105 1.56 -4.70 -0.18
CA HIS A 105 2.91 -5.21 -0.44
C HIS A 105 2.99 -6.74 -0.47
N CYS A 106 4.11 -7.24 -1.01
CA CYS A 106 4.49 -8.63 -0.80
C CYS A 106 4.90 -8.83 0.65
N HIS A 107 4.32 -9.79 1.37
CA HIS A 107 4.62 -10.02 2.80
C HIS A 107 5.91 -10.86 3.02
N ILE A 108 6.74 -11.05 1.99
CA ILE A 108 8.10 -11.58 2.14
C ILE A 108 8.99 -10.37 2.42
N GLY A 109 9.55 -10.28 3.63
CA GLY A 109 10.29 -9.10 4.09
C GLY A 109 11.29 -8.57 3.05
N TRP A 110 12.16 -9.44 2.54
CA TRP A 110 13.15 -9.06 1.52
C TRP A 110 12.53 -8.48 0.24
N HIS A 111 11.39 -9.00 -0.21
CA HIS A 111 10.70 -8.44 -1.38
C HIS A 111 10.07 -7.08 -1.06
N THR A 112 9.51 -6.89 0.14
CA THR A 112 9.00 -5.56 0.57
C THR A 112 10.13 -4.55 0.55
N THR A 113 11.25 -4.89 1.21
CA THR A 113 12.48 -4.11 1.33
C THR A 113 13.08 -3.77 -0.04
N GLU A 114 13.02 -4.69 -1.01
CA GLU A 114 13.41 -4.47 -2.41
C GLU A 114 12.41 -3.61 -3.20
N GLY A 115 11.31 -3.20 -2.58
CA GLY A 115 10.33 -2.26 -3.13
C GLY A 115 9.09 -2.91 -3.75
N PHE A 116 8.79 -4.20 -3.49
CA PHE A 116 7.53 -4.84 -3.91
C PHE A 116 6.36 -4.39 -3.01
N ALA A 117 6.05 -3.10 -3.12
CA ALA A 117 4.98 -2.42 -2.41
C ALA A 117 4.41 -1.27 -3.26
N LEU A 118 3.20 -0.86 -2.91
CA LEU A 118 2.52 0.35 -3.36
C LEU A 118 1.66 0.87 -2.20
N GLN A 119 1.09 2.07 -2.33
CA GLN A 119 0.13 2.57 -1.34
C GLN A 119 -1.09 3.20 -1.98
N PHE A 120 -2.25 3.02 -1.35
CA PHE A 120 -3.49 3.69 -1.70
C PHE A 120 -3.65 4.94 -0.84
N LEU A 121 -3.83 6.08 -1.50
CA LEU A 121 -4.27 7.31 -0.83
C LEU A 121 -5.78 7.42 -1.00
N GLU A 122 -6.47 6.94 0.01
CA GLU A 122 -7.91 6.81 0.03
C GLU A 122 -8.53 8.04 0.70
N ARG A 123 -9.35 8.78 -0.07
CA ARG A 123 -10.17 9.89 0.41
C ARG A 123 -9.37 10.89 1.27
N THR A 124 -8.23 11.35 0.73
CA THR A 124 -7.26 12.23 1.43
C THR A 124 -7.88 13.47 2.06
N ASP A 125 -8.93 14.04 1.46
CA ASP A 125 -9.66 15.19 2.01
C ASP A 125 -10.30 14.91 3.38
N GLU A 126 -10.51 13.64 3.74
CA GLU A 126 -11.06 13.20 5.02
C GLU A 126 -9.98 12.71 6.00
N VAL A 127 -8.72 12.58 5.53
CA VAL A 127 -7.62 12.03 6.33
C VAL A 127 -7.07 13.07 7.30
N VAL A 128 -6.96 14.34 6.88
CA VAL A 128 -6.31 15.41 7.66
C VAL A 128 -6.89 15.53 9.08
N ASP A 129 -8.21 15.45 9.21
CA ASP A 129 -8.91 15.56 10.50
C ASP A 129 -8.73 14.33 11.42
N THR A 130 -8.16 13.24 10.90
CA THR A 130 -7.89 12.01 11.64
C THR A 130 -6.45 11.90 12.12
N ILE A 131 -5.57 12.78 11.66
CA ILE A 131 -4.15 12.77 12.02
C ILE A 131 -3.99 13.38 13.42
N ASP A 132 -3.42 12.62 14.34
CA ASP A 132 -2.88 13.16 15.58
C ASP A 132 -1.55 13.86 15.26
N TYR A 133 -1.65 15.14 14.90
CA TYR A 133 -0.50 15.91 14.42
C TYR A 133 0.57 16.07 15.50
N GLU A 134 0.20 16.30 16.77
CA GLU A 134 1.17 16.45 17.85
C GLU A 134 1.98 15.17 18.03
N LEU A 135 1.31 14.01 18.05
CA LEU A 135 1.99 12.71 18.13
C LEU A 135 2.89 12.44 16.92
N LEU A 136 2.39 12.72 15.70
CA LEU A 136 3.14 12.50 14.47
C LEU A 136 4.39 13.39 14.44
N GLN A 137 4.23 14.69 14.68
CA GLN A 137 5.30 15.68 14.68
C GLN A 137 6.35 15.36 15.74
N ASP A 138 5.95 15.08 16.99
CA ASP A 138 6.88 14.74 18.08
C ASP A 138 7.72 13.50 17.75
N THR A 139 7.11 12.52 17.08
CA THR A 139 7.79 11.29 16.64
C THR A 139 8.77 11.59 15.51
N CYS A 140 8.37 12.37 14.50
CA CYS A 140 9.24 12.79 13.40
C CYS A 140 10.45 13.59 13.91
N GLU A 141 10.25 14.56 14.81
CA GLU A 141 11.36 15.34 15.39
C GLU A 141 12.33 14.48 16.19
N SER A 142 11.80 13.54 16.97
CA SER A 142 12.61 12.57 17.72
C SER A 142 13.43 11.68 16.78
N TRP A 143 12.82 11.23 15.67
CA TRP A 143 13.49 10.41 14.66
C TRP A 143 14.59 11.18 13.94
N ILE A 144 14.31 12.40 13.45
CA ILE A 144 15.29 13.25 12.76
C ILE A 144 16.49 13.53 13.67
N THR A 145 16.25 13.85 14.95
CA THR A 145 17.33 14.05 15.94
C THR A 145 18.18 12.79 16.11
N TYR A 146 17.55 11.61 16.14
CA TYR A 146 18.26 10.34 16.26
C TYR A 146 19.08 10.04 15.00
N ASP A 147 18.50 10.24 13.82
CA ASP A 147 19.17 10.05 12.54
C ASP A 147 20.41 10.95 12.42
N GLU A 148 20.27 12.27 12.64
CA GLU A 148 21.40 13.21 12.58
C GLU A 148 22.53 12.84 13.55
N LEU A 149 22.20 12.33 14.74
CA LEU A 149 23.18 11.92 15.74
C LEU A 149 23.93 10.64 15.32
N HIS A 150 23.24 9.71 14.67
CA HIS A 150 23.76 8.38 14.39
C HIS A 150 24.17 8.17 12.93
N ASN A 151 23.90 9.14 12.04
CA ASN A 151 24.07 9.05 10.59
C ASN A 151 23.42 7.77 10.04
N ILE A 152 22.11 7.62 10.28
CA ILE A 152 21.38 6.46 9.79
C ILE A 152 21.31 6.57 8.27
N VAL A 153 21.52 5.45 7.59
CA VAL A 153 21.42 5.37 6.14
C VAL A 153 20.25 4.45 5.83
N GLN A 154 19.26 4.97 5.12
CA GLN A 154 18.21 4.14 4.54
C GLN A 154 18.77 3.47 3.28
N GLU A 155 18.92 2.15 3.31
CA GLU A 155 19.55 1.36 2.23
C GLU A 155 18.51 0.63 1.35
N ASP A 156 17.22 0.82 1.61
CA ASP A 156 16.12 0.06 1.02
C ASP A 156 14.85 0.90 0.78
N SER A 157 13.73 0.23 0.46
CA SER A 157 12.45 0.87 0.17
C SER A 157 11.89 1.78 1.26
N GLY A 158 12.33 1.63 2.51
CA GLY A 158 11.79 2.35 3.67
C GLY A 158 10.54 1.71 4.30
N VAL A 159 10.20 0.48 3.92
CA VAL A 159 9.01 -0.27 4.38
C VAL A 159 9.39 -1.58 5.06
#